data_AF-A0AAV6BJH5-F1
#
_entry.id   AF-A0AAV6BJH5-F1
#
_cell.length_a   1.000
_cell.length_b   1.000
_cell.length_c   1.000
_cell.angle_alpha   90.00
_cell.angle_beta   90.00
_cell.angle_gamma   90.00
#
_symmetry.space_group_name_H-M   'P 1'
#
loop_
_entity.id
_entity.type
_entity.pdbx_description
1 polymer ?
#
loop_
_entity_poly.entity_id
_entity_poly.type
_entity_poly.pdbx_seq_one_letter_code
_entity_poly.pdbx_strand_id
1 'polypeptide(L)' 'MAPTLAPLALANTGTTSLTGAGATFPYPLYSKWFDMYHEKTGIEINYQSIGSGGGIQQIKAGTVDFGASDAPLSDARL' A
#
# COMPACT_ATOMS: atom_id res chain seq x y z
N MET A 1 -47.03 3.40 -21.61
CA MET A 1 -46.38 3.16 -20.30
C MET A 1 -45.28 2.14 -20.52
N ALA A 2 -44.02 2.58 -20.64
CA ALA A 2 -42.86 1.70 -20.76
C ALA A 2 -42.09 1.75 -19.42
N PRO A 3 -41.72 0.61 -18.81
CA PRO A 3 -40.98 0.60 -17.57
C PRO A 3 -39.54 1.05 -17.83
N THR A 4 -39.15 2.19 -17.26
CA THR A 4 -37.76 2.65 -17.25
C THR A 4 -36.97 1.78 -16.28
N LEU A 5 -36.15 0.87 -16.82
CA LEU A 5 -35.21 0.05 -16.05
C LEU A 5 -34.10 0.95 -15.49
N ALA A 6 -34.00 1.02 -14.17
CA ALA A 6 -32.92 1.71 -13.47
C ALA A 6 -31.59 0.97 -13.69
N PRO A 7 -30.46 1.68 -13.88
CA PRO A 7 -29.16 1.04 -13.99
C PRO A 7 -28.75 0.46 -12.63
N LEU A 8 -28.45 -0.84 -12.60
CA LEU A 8 -27.78 -1.49 -11.48
C LEU A 8 -26.41 -0.83 -11.30
N ALA A 9 -26.22 -0.13 -10.18
CA ALA A 9 -24.92 0.39 -9.80
C ALA A 9 -23.95 -0.80 -9.66
N LEU A 10 -22.97 -0.89 -10.55
CA LEU A 10 -21.88 -1.84 -10.41
C LEU A 10 -21.15 -1.48 -9.10
N ALA A 11 -21.14 -2.41 -8.15
CA ALA A 11 -20.30 -2.31 -6.98
C ALA A 11 -18.85 -2.15 -7.47
N ASN A 12 -18.26 -0.99 -7.20
CA ASN A 12 -16.86 -0.72 -7.46
C ASN A 12 -16.04 -1.69 -6.60
N THR A 13 -15.65 -2.84 -7.16
CA THR A 13 -14.60 -3.69 -6.61
C THR A 13 -13.30 -2.90 -6.77
N GLY A 14 -13.12 -1.88 -5.95
CA GLY A 14 -11.95 -1.03 -5.97
C GLY A 14 -10.74 -1.92 -5.71
N THR A 15 -9.89 -2.03 -6.71
CA THR A 15 -8.54 -2.58 -6.56
C THR A 15 -7.92 -1.81 -5.41
N THR A 16 -7.86 -2.42 -4.24
CA THR A 16 -7.26 -1.79 -3.07
C THR A 16 -5.78 -1.75 -3.39
N SER A 17 -5.26 -0.55 -3.66
CA SER A 17 -3.84 -0.34 -3.90
C SER A 17 -3.28 0.33 -2.66
N LEU A 18 -2.29 -0.31 -2.05
CA LEU A 18 -1.62 0.17 -0.83
C LEU A 18 -0.26 0.71 -1.22
N THR A 19 0.03 1.95 -0.84
CA THR A 19 1.33 2.57 -1.10
C THR A 19 2.18 2.52 0.16
N GLY A 20 3.37 1.94 0.05
CA GLY A 20 4.36 1.86 1.10
C GLY A 20 5.64 2.59 0.73
N ALA A 21 6.37 3.09 1.72
CA ALA A 21 7.76 3.52 1.49
C ALA A 21 8.67 3.17 2.66
N GLY A 22 9.94 2.88 2.39
CA GLY A 22 10.87 2.60 3.48
C GLY A 22 12.13 1.82 3.16
N ALA A 23 12.50 1.01 4.15
CA ALA A 23 13.60 0.06 4.19
C ALA A 23 13.95 -0.55 2.81
N THR A 24 15.19 -0.30 2.36
CA THR A 24 15.70 -0.79 1.07
C THR A 24 16.33 -2.17 1.17
N PHE A 25 16.77 -2.55 2.37
CA PHE A 25 17.41 -3.82 2.64
C PHE A 25 16.49 -5.05 2.46
N PRO A 26 15.23 -5.05 2.97
CA PRO A 26 14.27 -6.15 2.76
C PRO A 26 13.49 -6.06 1.44
N TYR A 27 13.72 -5.02 0.62
CA TYR A 27 12.93 -4.75 -0.59
C TYR A 27 12.77 -5.96 -1.54
N PRO A 28 13.83 -6.73 -1.87
CA PRO A 28 13.70 -7.87 -2.79
C PRO A 28 12.83 -9.01 -2.25
N LEU A 29 12.71 -9.12 -0.92
CA LEU A 29 11.83 -10.10 -0.28
C LEU A 29 10.38 -9.61 -0.31
N TYR A 30 10.17 -8.33 0.02
CA TYR A 30 8.86 -7.70 0.00
C TYR A 30 8.24 -7.69 -1.39
N SER A 31 9.00 -7.39 -2.44
CA SER A 31 8.48 -7.43 -3.81
C SER A 31 7.89 -8.79 -4.16
N LYS A 32 8.57 -9.89 -3.80
CA LYS A 32 8.07 -11.25 -4.04
C LYS A 32 6.80 -11.56 -3.25
N TRP A 33 6.69 -11.05 -2.02
CA TRP A 33 5.48 -11.19 -1.22
C TRP A 33 4.32 -10.36 -1.77
N PHE A 34 4.59 -9.16 -2.28
CA PHE A 34 3.59 -8.30 -2.91
C PHE A 34 3.07 -8.92 -4.20
N ASP A 35 3.94 -9.51 -5.03
CA ASP A 35 3.53 -10.23 -6.24
C ASP A 35 2.59 -11.40 -5.90
N MET A 36 2.95 -12.23 -4.92
CA MET A 36 2.10 -13.34 -4.48
C MET A 36 0.81 -12.87 -3.82
N TYR A 37 0.85 -11.76 -3.09
CA TYR A 37 -0.32 -11.19 -2.44
C TYR A 37 -1.29 -10.62 -3.47
N HIS A 38 -0.77 -9.93 -4.48
CA HIS A 38 -1.53 -9.44 -5.62
C HIS A 38 -2.18 -10.59 -6.40
N GLU A 39 -1.44 -11.67 -6.68
CA GLU A 39 -1.98 -12.84 -7.36
C GLU A 39 -3.14 -13.50 -6.57
N LYS A 40 -3.05 -13.51 -5.23
CA LYS A 40 -4.05 -14.16 -4.36
C LYS A 40 -5.27 -13.30 -4.04
N THR A 41 -5.09 -11.98 -3.93
CA THR A 41 -6.11 -11.07 -3.40
C THR A 41 -6.57 -10.02 -4.40
N GLY A 42 -5.82 -9.81 -5.48
CA GLY A 42 -6.00 -8.69 -6.41
C GLY A 42 -5.59 -7.34 -5.84
N ILE A 43 -5.02 -7.29 -4.62
CA ILE A 43 -4.58 -6.07 -3.96
C ILE A 43 -3.18 -5.71 -4.47
N GLU A 44 -3.01 -4.50 -4.98
CA GLU A 44 -1.72 -4.02 -5.46
C GLU A 44 -0.96 -3.36 -4.31
N ILE A 45 0.32 -3.69 -4.13
CA ILE A 45 1.14 -3.07 -3.10
C ILE A 45 2.30 -2.33 -3.78
N ASN A 46 2.21 -1.01 -3.80
CA ASN A 46 3.20 -0.11 -4.38
C ASN A 46 4.22 0.29 -3.32
N TYR A 47 5.37 -0.37 -3.26
CA TYR A 47 6.39 -0.07 -2.27
C TYR A 47 7.59 0.69 -2.83
N GLN A 48 7.89 1.86 -2.26
CA GLN A 48 9.04 2.68 -2.60
C GLN A 48 10.24 2.40 -1.68
N SER A 49 11.27 1.81 -2.27
CA SER A 49 12.55 1.54 -1.62
C SER A 49 13.41 2.81 -1.54
N ILE A 50 13.14 3.66 -0.54
CA ILE A 50 13.79 4.98 -0.37
C ILE A 50 14.68 5.07 0.87
N GLY A 51 14.77 3.98 1.64
CA GLY A 51 15.46 3.89 2.91
C GLY A 51 14.54 4.15 4.10
N SER A 52 14.88 3.59 5.26
CA SER A 52 14.09 3.68 6.50
C SER A 52 13.77 5.13 6.92
N GLY A 53 14.76 6.03 6.79
CA GLY A 53 14.57 7.47 7.05
C GLY A 53 13.61 8.12 6.07
N GLY A 54 13.64 7.75 4.78
CA GLY A 54 12.70 8.25 3.78
C GLY A 54 11.28 7.76 4.04
N GLY A 55 11.12 6.49 4.42
CA GLY A 55 9.81 5.90 4.75
C GLY A 55 9.12 6.61 5.91
N ILE A 56 9.84 6.86 7.01
CA ILE A 56 9.30 7.59 8.16
C ILE A 56 8.82 8.99 7.75
N GLN A 57 9.58 9.69 6.92
CA GLN A 57 9.21 11.04 6.47
C GLN A 57 7.97 11.01 5.57
N GLN A 58 7.86 10.04 4.67
CA GLN A 58 6.71 9.91 3.77
C GLN A 58 5.42 9.52 4.52
N ILE A 59 5.50 8.63 5.51
CA ILE A 59 4.34 8.30 6.37
C ILE A 59 3.91 9.56 7.14
N LYS A 60 4.85 10.30 7.74
CA LYS A 60 4.55 11.54 8.46
C LYS A 60 3.95 12.62 7.55
N ALA A 61 4.34 12.63 6.28
CA ALA A 61 3.79 13.53 5.28
C ALA A 61 2.43 13.05 4.71
N GLY A 62 1.94 11.86 5.10
CA GLY A 62 0.71 11.27 4.56
C GLY A 62 0.79 10.94 3.08
N THR A 63 2.00 10.80 2.53
CA THR A 63 2.23 10.50 1.11
C THR A 63 2.14 8.99 0.82
N VAL A 64 2.21 8.17 1.88
CA VAL A 64 2.10 6.70 1.81
C VAL A 64 1.17 6.18 2.91
N ASP A 65 0.49 5.08 2.62
CA ASP A 65 -0.44 4.41 3.53
C ASP A 65 0.30 3.67 4.66
N PHE A 66 1.50 3.18 4.38
CA PHE A 66 2.36 2.52 5.36
C PHE A 66 3.83 2.82 5.07
N GLY A 67 4.69 2.50 6.03
CA GLY A 67 6.12 2.54 5.74
C GLY A 67 6.93 1.69 6.67
N ALA A 68 8.03 1.20 6.11
CA ALA A 68 8.89 0.23 6.75
C ALA A 68 10.19 0.91 7.16
N SER A 69 10.63 0.67 8.39
CA SER A 69 11.90 1.18 8.89
C SER A 69 12.74 0.02 9.40
N ASP A 70 13.94 -0.13 8.86
CA ASP A 70 14.95 -1.09 9.36
C ASP A 70 15.42 -0.77 10.79
N ALA A 71 15.19 0.47 11.25
CA ALA A 71 15.38 0.85 12.63
C ALA A 71 14.03 0.79 13.36
N PRO A 72 13.88 0.01 14.44
CA PRO A 72 12.70 0.15 15.30
C PRO A 72 12.60 1.60 15.77
N LEU A 73 11.40 2.17 15.69
CA LEU A 73 11.12 3.47 16.30
C LEU A 73 11.41 3.33 17.80
N SER A 74 12.36 4.11 18.31
CA SER A 74 12.58 4.25 19.74
C SER A 74 11.37 4.95 20.37
N ASP A 75 11.04 4.62 21.62
CA ASP A 75 9.87 5.15 22.35
C ASP A 75 9.73 6.69 22.30
N ALA A 76 10.84 7.40 22.14
CA ALA A 76 10.87 8.86 21.97
C ALA A 76 10.30 9.38 20.63
N ARG A 77 9.89 8.49 19.71
CA ARG A 77 9.32 8.81 18.39
C ARG A 77 7.96 8.15 18.13
N LEU A 78 7.35 7.54 19.15
CA LEU A 78 5.92 7.23 19.21
C LEU A 78 5.11 8.52 19.34
#